data_AF-A0A5N3CS60-F1
#
_entry.id   AF-A0A5N3CS60-F1
#
_cell.length_a   1.000
_cell.length_b   1.000
_cell.length_c   1.000
_cell.angle_alpha   90.00
_cell.angle_beta   90.00
_cell.angle_gamma   90.00
#
_symmetry.space_group_name_H-M   'P 1'
#
loop_
_entity.id
_entity.type
_entity.pdbx_description
1 polymer ?
#
loop_
_entity_poly.entity_id
_entity_poly.type
_entity_poly.pdbx_seq_one_letter_code
_entity_poly.pdbx_strand_id
1 'polypeptide(L)'
;LARVTEQALLARRTLLAGMREPNIANVKEAQESLGKTTAQLDEELNQLKLELDFRQALTRNTASQILQRKQQRDQLQGQVVEVPDDSDSRLHNLNNPQPDSPR
;
A
#
# COMPACT_ATOMS: atom_id res chain seq x y z
N LEU A 1 9.28 2.15 7.52
CA LEU A 1 9.68 3.29 6.67
C LEU A 1 9.88 4.57 7.45
N ALA A 2 8.87 5.12 8.16
CA ALA A 2 9.03 6.39 8.91
C ALA A 2 10.25 6.43 9.86
N ARG A 3 10.45 5.37 10.67
CA ARG A 3 11.64 5.26 11.54
C ARG A 3 12.95 5.18 10.75
N VAL A 4 12.95 4.49 9.60
CA VAL A 4 14.14 4.35 8.75
C VAL A 4 14.48 5.66 8.07
N THR A 5 13.49 6.40 7.56
CA THR A 5 13.69 7.73 6.99
C THR A 5 14.21 8.72 8.02
N GLU A 6 13.71 8.65 9.26
CA GLU A 6 14.21 9.49 10.35
C GLU A 6 15.67 9.17 10.69
N GLN A 7 16.01 7.88 10.79
CA GLN A 7 17.39 7.44 11.01
C GLN A 7 18.32 7.85 9.87
N ALA A 8 17.88 7.72 8.62
CA ALA A 8 18.65 8.14 7.45
C ALA A 8 18.87 9.66 7.41
N LEU A 9 17.84 10.45 7.74
CA LEU A 9 17.97 11.91 7.85
C LEU A 9 18.93 12.32 8.97
N LEU A 10 18.89 11.63 10.11
CA LEU A 10 19.84 11.83 11.20
C LEU A 10 21.27 11.49 10.76
N ALA A 11 21.47 10.33 10.12
CA ALA A 11 22.77 9.91 9.60
C ALA A 11 23.33 10.93 8.60
N ARG A 12 22.50 11.41 7.66
CA ARG A 12 22.85 12.46 6.71
C ARG A 12 23.32 13.73 7.43
N ARG A 13 22.59 14.17 8.45
CA ARG A 13 22.95 15.36 9.23
C ARG A 13 24.30 15.18 9.94
N THR A 14 24.54 14.00 10.49
CA THR A 14 25.80 13.66 11.15
C THR A 14 26.97 13.65 10.16
N LEU A 15 26.79 13.09 8.96
CA LEU A 15 27.82 13.11 7.91
C LEU A 15 28.18 14.55 7.50
N LEU A 16 27.17 15.39 7.24
CA LEU A 16 27.38 16.80 6.90
C LEU A 16 28.06 17.59 8.04
N ALA A 17 27.74 17.27 9.30
CA ALA A 17 28.43 17.87 10.45
C ALA A 17 29.88 17.40 10.53
N GLY A 18 30.15 16.11 10.31
CA GLY A 18 31.50 15.55 10.27
C GLY A 18 32.36 16.14 9.16
N MET A 19 31.78 16.42 7.99
CA MET A 19 32.49 17.09 6.89
C MET A 19 32.95 18.51 7.24
N ARG A 20 32.30 19.19 8.21
CA ARG A 20 32.66 20.54 8.66
C ARG A 20 33.68 20.54 9.79
N GLU A 21 34.03 19.37 10.32
CA GLU A 21 35.01 19.26 11.39
C GLU A 21 36.41 19.62 10.84
N PRO A 22 37.22 20.45 11.52
CA PRO A 22 38.48 20.99 10.97
C PRO A 22 39.51 19.95 10.50
N ASN A 23 39.61 18.82 11.20
CA ASN A 23 40.53 17.73 10.85
C ASN A 23 40.03 16.95 9.62
N ILE A 24 38.74 17.03 9.29
CA ILE A 24 38.13 16.41 8.10
C ILE A 24 38.00 17.41 6.94
N ALA A 25 37.69 18.67 7.22
CA ALA A 25 37.53 19.75 6.26
C ALA A 25 38.80 20.00 5.44
N ASN A 26 39.96 19.82 6.08
CA ASN A 26 41.27 20.02 5.46
C ASN A 26 41.80 18.77 4.72
N VAL A 27 41.07 17.64 4.77
CA VAL A 27 41.50 16.37 4.17
C VAL A 27 40.67 16.09 2.92
N LYS A 28 41.26 16.32 1.75
CA LYS A 28 40.58 16.19 0.46
C LYS A 28 39.97 14.80 0.22
N GLU A 29 40.70 13.74 0.53
CA GLU A 29 40.23 12.36 0.36
C GLU A 29 38.99 12.07 1.23
N ALA A 30 38.99 12.58 2.48
CA ALA A 30 37.85 12.44 3.38
C ALA A 30 36.62 13.21 2.86
N GLN A 31 36.81 14.43 2.35
CA GLN A 31 35.73 15.20 1.72
C GLN A 31 35.14 14.50 0.49
N GLU A 32 35.98 13.94 -0.38
CA GLU A 32 35.51 13.19 -1.55
C GLU A 32 34.75 11.93 -1.16
N SER A 33 35.27 11.15 -0.20
CA SER A 33 34.63 9.94 0.30
C SER A 33 33.29 10.25 0.97
N LEU A 34 33.26 11.19 1.93
CA LEU A 34 32.03 11.61 2.61
C LEU A 34 31.04 12.26 1.65
N GLY A 35 31.51 12.98 0.63
CA GLY A 35 30.69 13.53 -0.43
C GLY A 35 29.98 12.44 -1.24
N LYS A 36 30.69 11.38 -1.64
CA LYS A 36 30.11 10.21 -2.32
C LYS A 36 29.08 9.50 -1.43
N THR A 37 29.43 9.25 -0.16
CA THR A 37 28.51 8.61 0.79
C THR A 37 27.26 9.44 1.03
N THR A 38 27.39 10.76 1.16
CA THR A 38 26.25 11.65 1.36
C THR A 38 25.36 11.69 0.11
N ALA A 39 25.95 11.72 -1.09
CA ALA A 39 25.20 11.67 -2.34
C ALA A 39 24.40 10.36 -2.49
N GLN A 40 25.01 9.22 -2.16
CA GLN A 40 24.33 7.92 -2.16
C GLN A 40 23.16 7.90 -1.16
N LEU A 41 23.37 8.41 0.06
CA LEU A 41 22.32 8.49 1.07
C LEU A 41 21.16 9.41 0.64
N ASP A 42 21.45 10.46 -0.14
CA ASP A 42 20.42 11.35 -0.70
C ASP A 42 19.57 10.64 -1.75
N GLU A 43 20.17 9.80 -2.58
CA GLU A 43 19.45 8.93 -3.51
C GLU A 43 18.55 7.92 -2.77
N GLU A 44 19.07 7.27 -1.72
CA GLU A 44 18.29 6.34 -0.90
C GLU A 44 17.11 7.05 -0.21
N LEU A 45 17.32 8.26 0.33
CA LEU A 45 16.24 9.05 0.92
C LEU A 45 15.15 9.39 -0.09
N ASN A 46 15.51 9.69 -1.33
CA ASN A 46 14.54 9.93 -2.41
C ASN A 46 13.75 8.66 -2.74
N GLN A 47 14.40 7.49 -2.76
CA GLN A 47 13.72 6.21 -2.96
C GLN A 47 12.75 5.90 -1.82
N LEU A 48 13.15 6.12 -0.56
CA LEU A 48 12.28 5.93 0.60
C LEU A 48 11.07 6.86 0.58
N LYS A 49 11.25 8.10 0.13
CA LYS A 49 10.15 9.04 -0.09
C LYS A 49 9.17 8.51 -1.14
N LEU A 50 9.68 8.06 -2.29
CA LEU A 50 8.85 7.48 -3.35
C LEU A 50 8.07 6.26 -2.86
N GLU A 51 8.69 5.38 -2.06
CA GLU A 51 8.02 4.22 -1.48
C GLU A 51 6.91 4.63 -0.51
N LEU A 52 7.14 5.64 0.33
CA LEU A 52 6.14 6.18 1.24
C LEU A 52 4.96 6.78 0.49
N ASP A 53 5.23 7.61 -0.53
CA ASP A 53 4.20 8.23 -1.37
C ASP A 53 3.36 7.15 -2.08
N PHE A 54 4.01 6.11 -2.61
CA PHE A 54 3.33 4.98 -3.24
C PHE A 54 2.44 4.20 -2.26
N ARG A 55 2.94 3.89 -1.06
CA ARG A 55 2.13 3.22 -0.02
C ARG A 55 0.94 4.07 0.41
N GLN A 56 1.11 5.38 0.51
CA GLN A 56 0.01 6.29 0.84
C GLN A 56 -1.04 6.32 -0.28
N ALA A 57 -0.62 6.39 -1.54
CA ALA A 57 -1.52 6.33 -2.69
C ALA A 57 -2.31 5.01 -2.73
N LEU A 58 -1.64 3.87 -2.52
CA LEU A 58 -2.31 2.57 -2.44
C LEU A 58 -3.32 2.51 -1.29
N THR A 59 -2.94 2.96 -0.11
CA THR A 59 -3.83 2.98 1.08
C THR A 59 -5.06 3.85 0.84
N ARG A 60 -4.91 5.01 0.21
CA ARG A 60 -6.04 5.88 -0.14
C ARG A 60 -6.98 5.21 -1.14
N ASN A 61 -6.45 4.59 -2.18
CA ASN A 61 -7.26 3.90 -3.18
C ASN A 61 -7.98 2.68 -2.61
N THR A 62 -7.34 1.90 -1.74
CA THR A 62 -7.98 0.74 -1.11
C THR A 62 -9.05 1.17 -0.11
N ALA A 63 -8.81 2.21 0.70
CA ALA A 63 -9.82 2.76 1.59
C ALA A 63 -11.05 3.27 0.82
N SER A 64 -10.83 4.00 -0.28
CA SER A 64 -11.91 4.45 -1.17
C SER A 64 -12.72 3.28 -1.74
N GLN A 65 -12.07 2.25 -2.27
CA GLN A 65 -12.75 1.06 -2.79
C GLN A 65 -13.54 0.30 -1.71
N ILE A 66 -13.01 0.20 -0.48
CA ILE A 66 -13.72 -0.42 0.63
C ILE A 66 -14.99 0.37 0.97
N LEU A 67 -14.90 1.69 1.02
CA LEU A 67 -16.05 2.57 1.26
C LEU A 67 -17.09 2.45 0.15
N GLN A 68 -16.67 2.44 -1.12
CA GLN A 68 -17.57 2.24 -2.26
C GLN A 68 -18.30 0.90 -2.19
N ARG A 69 -17.58 -0.20 -1.90
CA ARG A 69 -18.20 -1.53 -1.73
C ARG A 69 -19.16 -1.56 -0.55
N LYS A 70 -18.85 -0.88 0.56
CA LYS A 70 -19.78 -0.74 1.68
C LYS A 70 -21.05 -0.01 1.25
N GLN A 71 -20.91 1.14 0.59
CA GLN A 71 -22.06 1.91 0.09
C GLN A 71 -22.92 1.09 -0.87
N GLN A 72 -22.30 0.34 -1.78
CA GLN A 72 -23.03 -0.55 -2.69
C GLN A 72 -23.78 -1.65 -1.93
N ARG A 73 -23.17 -2.27 -0.92
CA ARG A 73 -23.86 -3.24 -0.06
C ARG A 73 -25.00 -2.62 0.73
N ASP A 74 -24.82 -1.42 1.28
CA ASP A 74 -25.86 -0.73 2.06
C ASP A 74 -27.05 -0.36 1.15
N GLN A 75 -26.79 0.01 -0.11
CA GLN A 75 -27.83 0.22 -1.13
C GLN A 75 -28.58 -1.07 -1.46
N LEU A 76 -27.87 -2.19 -1.59
CA LEU A 76 -28.46 -3.49 -1.94
C LEU A 76 -29.15 -4.17 -0.74
N GLN A 77 -28.70 -3.95 0.50
CA GLN A 77 -29.27 -4.55 1.71
C GLN A 77 -30.69 -4.04 2.04
N GLY A 78 -31.13 -2.94 1.42
CA GLY A 78 -32.51 -2.45 1.51
C GLY A 78 -33.44 -2.92 0.39
N GLN A 79 -32.92 -3.66 -0.60
CA GLN A 79 -33.71 -4.15 -1.72
C GLN A 79 -33.99 -5.64 -1.51
N VAL A 80 -35.26 -5.98 -1.25
CA VAL A 80 -35.73 -7.36 -1.43
C VAL A 80 -35.47 -7.68 -2.88
N VAL A 81 -34.43 -8.47 -3.17
CA VAL A 81 -34.29 -9.09 -4.48
C VAL A 81 -35.44 -10.08 -4.55
N GLU A 82 -36.56 -9.66 -5.13
CA GLU A 82 -37.55 -10.62 -5.62
C GLU A 82 -36.80 -11.51 -6.60
N VAL A 83 -36.48 -12.72 -6.16
CA VAL A 83 -36.07 -13.79 -7.06
C VAL A 83 -37.30 -14.03 -7.94
N PRO A 84 -37.26 -13.75 -9.25
CA PRO A 84 -38.38 -14.09 -10.11
C PRO A 84 -38.56 -15.60 -9.99
N ASP A 85 -39.75 -16.02 -9.56
CA ASP A 85 -40.09 -17.43 -9.41
C ASP A 85 -40.19 -18.06 -10.80
N ASP A 86 -39.05 -18.56 -11.29
CA ASP A 86 -38.89 -19.09 -12.64
C ASP A 86 -39.78 -20.33 -12.83
N SER A 87 -40.85 -20.14 -13.60
CA SER A 87 -41.78 -21.19 -13.96
C SER A 87 -41.11 -22.33 -14.71
N ASP A 88 -40.06 -22.06 -15.48
CA ASP A 88 -39.35 -23.09 -16.24
C ASP A 88 -38.56 -24.02 -15.31
N SER A 89 -37.88 -23.45 -14.31
CA SER A 89 -37.21 -24.21 -13.27
C SER A 89 -38.19 -25.08 -12.45
N ARG A 90 -39.38 -24.57 -12.14
CA ARG A 90 -40.43 -25.36 -11.46
C ARG A 90 -40.95 -26.49 -12.33
N LEU A 91 -41.26 -26.22 -13.59
CA LEU A 91 -41.73 -27.23 -14.54
C LEU A 91 -40.67 -28.30 -14.77
N HIS A 92 -39.39 -27.92 -14.82
CA HIS A 92 -38.28 -28.86 -14.93
C HIS A 92 -38.20 -29.79 -13.72
N ASN A 93 -38.34 -29.27 -12.50
CA ASN A 93 -38.34 -30.08 -11.28
C ASN A 93 -39.58 -30.97 -11.13
N LEU A 94 -40.73 -30.54 -11.65
CA LEU A 94 -41.94 -31.36 -11.71
C LEU A 94 -41.82 -32.49 -12.75
N ASN A 95 -41.19 -32.20 -13.90
CA ASN A 95 -41.02 -33.16 -14.99
C ASN A 95 -39.86 -34.13 -14.73
N ASN A 96 -38.90 -33.73 -13.89
CA ASN A 96 -37.74 -34.51 -13.51
C ASN A 96 -37.68 -34.65 -11.98
N PRO A 97 -38.65 -35.35 -11.36
CA PRO A 97 -38.66 -35.54 -9.92
C PRO A 97 -37.39 -36.27 -9.51
N GLN A 98 -36.58 -35.61 -8.69
CA GLN A 98 -35.36 -36.21 -8.15
C GLN A 98 -35.77 -37.35 -7.20
N PRO A 99 -35.30 -38.60 -7.40
CA PRO A 99 -35.66 -39.68 -6.50
C PRO A 99 -35.10 -39.38 -5.11
N ASP A 100 -35.96 -39.47 -4.10
CA ASP A 100 -35.59 -39.30 -2.69
C ASP A 100 -34.35 -40.14 -2.39
N SER A 101 -33.25 -39.47 -2.05
CA SER A 101 -32.07 -40.16 -1.55
C SER A 101 -32.37 -40.59 -0.11
N PRO A 102 -32.36 -41.90 0.21
CA PRO A 102 -32.63 -42.36 1.56
C PRO A 102 -31.49 -41.92 2.49
N ARG A 103 -31.89 -41.53 3.71
CA ARG A 103 -31.03 -41.06 4.82
C ARG A 103 -29.96 -42.05 5.24
#